data_AF-A0A654B7X0-F1
#
_entry.id   AF-A0A654B7X0-F1
#
_cell.length_a   1.000
_cell.length_b   1.000
_cell.length_c   1.000
_cell.angle_alpha   90.00
_cell.angle_beta   90.00
_cell.angle_gamma   90.00
#
_symmetry.space_group_name_H-M   'P 1'
#
loop_
_entity.id
_entity.type
_entity.pdbx_description
1 polymer ?
#
loop_
_entity_poly.entity_id
_entity_poly.type
_entity_poly.pdbx_seq_one_letter_code
_entity_poly.pdbx_strand_id
1 'polypeptide(L)'
;MTRIVVLRPEPGNADTCAKLRKLGLEPLAMPVFTVVPVAWTPPDLGGFDAVLLTSANAIRHGALPDTLKTLPVIAVGDATAAAARRAGFSVAVTGTSDVDAAIDAARASGFDRLFHPAGRDRRPTGPGVVACTVYASEALRIGDSVLPRHEDLLVLIHSPRAAHAFAEHVAQAGVDRSRITIAAISRTAADAAGSGWAALVVAETPTDDALVTIAAKRAIDPDARRGDKRVMSDHVPIERPRARGPRLGVIIIVIGLAFIAGSVAMGYALKTMPWFGQRTGLTAAGSTTAAAASGNPDFTPAQPLNANGEQPRVDTAMLATREATLAGQLTALEARTAAVSSDAMAAGGQATRAEGLMVAFAARRAIDRGVGLGYIEEQLRLRFGRAQPRATAAVIQAAHQPVTIEDLRQGLDTIAPQITSTNGTTNDSWLQTVRREFSNLIVLREESMASPMPADRLARARRLLEAGQVEAARAEVERLPGATQASNWMDAARRYIVARKALDILENTALMGQAGQPQPSPIVVTTPVLPPVATSTQSEAPVAVPAP
;
A
#
# COMPACT_ATOMS: atom_id res chain seq x y z
N MET A 1 21.93 -20.77 -13.76
CA MET A 1 20.99 -19.76 -13.24
C MET A 1 20.67 -20.10 -11.80
N THR A 2 20.32 -19.12 -10.96
CA THR A 2 19.93 -19.40 -9.56
C THR A 2 18.46 -19.28 -9.38
N ARG A 3 17.87 -20.34 -8.84
CA ARG A 3 16.46 -20.38 -8.53
C ARG A 3 16.22 -19.77 -7.16
N ILE A 4 15.36 -18.75 -7.12
CA ILE A 4 14.96 -18.12 -5.87
C ILE A 4 13.78 -18.90 -5.30
N VAL A 5 13.83 -19.28 -4.03
CA VAL A 5 12.79 -20.05 -3.36
C VAL A 5 12.26 -19.26 -2.18
N VAL A 6 10.94 -19.15 -2.05
CA VAL A 6 10.28 -18.40 -0.98
C VAL A 6 9.50 -19.37 -0.09
N LEU A 7 9.85 -19.43 1.21
CA LEU A 7 9.36 -20.46 2.13
C LEU A 7 8.18 -20.03 3.03
N ARG A 8 7.89 -18.74 3.11
CA ARG A 8 6.90 -18.23 4.07
C ARG A 8 5.47 -18.70 3.74
N PRO A 9 4.53 -18.71 4.71
CA PRO A 9 3.14 -19.11 4.47
C PRO A 9 2.36 -18.09 3.64
N GLU A 10 1.26 -18.54 3.03
CA GLU A 10 0.30 -17.66 2.36
C GLU A 10 -0.47 -16.77 3.36
N PRO A 11 -0.91 -15.56 2.94
CA PRO A 11 -0.72 -14.93 1.63
C PRO A 11 0.66 -14.25 1.45
N GLY A 12 1.48 -14.26 2.50
CA GLY A 12 2.76 -13.56 2.49
C GLY A 12 3.74 -14.09 1.44
N ASN A 13 3.64 -15.38 1.09
CA ASN A 13 4.42 -15.99 0.02
C ASN A 13 4.13 -15.29 -1.31
N ALA A 14 2.85 -15.24 -1.68
CA ALA A 14 2.39 -14.58 -2.90
C ALA A 14 2.84 -13.11 -2.96
N ASP A 15 2.78 -12.37 -1.84
CA ASP A 15 3.25 -10.98 -1.77
C ASP A 15 4.75 -10.86 -2.10
N THR A 16 5.59 -11.67 -1.44
CA THR A 16 7.04 -11.67 -1.68
C THR A 16 7.37 -12.12 -3.11
N CYS A 17 6.70 -13.17 -3.62
CA CYS A 17 6.86 -13.63 -4.99
C CYS A 17 6.45 -12.55 -6.01
N ALA A 18 5.36 -11.82 -5.76
CA ALA A 18 4.92 -10.72 -6.61
C ALA A 18 5.96 -9.58 -6.64
N LYS A 19 6.56 -9.24 -5.50
CA LYS A 19 7.66 -8.25 -5.44
C LYS A 19 8.88 -8.70 -6.24
N LEU A 20 9.27 -9.96 -6.15
CA LEU A 20 10.39 -10.52 -6.92
C LEU A 20 10.09 -10.54 -8.43
N ARG A 21 8.87 -10.92 -8.84
CA ARG A 21 8.44 -10.87 -10.24
C ARG A 21 8.43 -9.45 -10.81
N LYS A 22 8.07 -8.44 -10.01
CA LYS A 22 8.19 -7.03 -10.40
C LYS A 22 9.62 -6.59 -10.69
N LEU A 23 10.62 -7.31 -10.15
CA LEU A 23 12.04 -7.10 -10.42
C LEU A 23 12.57 -7.97 -11.58
N GLY A 24 11.70 -8.67 -12.31
CA GLY A 24 12.08 -9.56 -13.41
C GLY A 24 12.68 -10.89 -12.96
N LEU A 25 12.48 -11.28 -11.70
CA LEU A 25 12.94 -12.55 -11.15
C LEU A 25 11.82 -13.57 -11.17
N GLU A 26 12.16 -14.84 -11.37
CA GLU A 26 11.20 -15.95 -11.36
C GLU A 26 11.33 -16.81 -10.09
N PRO A 27 10.66 -16.41 -8.99
CA PRO A 27 10.71 -17.16 -7.73
C PRO A 27 9.83 -18.41 -7.77
N LEU A 28 10.32 -19.47 -7.15
CA LEU A 28 9.57 -20.67 -6.80
C LEU A 28 8.87 -20.44 -5.44
N ALA A 29 7.54 -20.43 -5.45
CA ALA A 29 6.75 -20.43 -4.23
C ALA A 29 6.77 -21.83 -3.62
N MET A 30 7.33 -21.96 -2.41
CA MET A 30 7.40 -23.23 -1.70
C MET A 30 7.06 -23.01 -0.20
N PRO A 31 5.81 -22.66 0.12
CA PRO A 31 5.41 -22.46 1.52
C PRO A 31 5.64 -23.73 2.35
N VAL A 32 6.33 -23.60 3.48
CA VAL A 32 6.63 -24.75 4.38
C VAL A 32 5.67 -24.87 5.55
N PHE A 33 4.76 -23.90 5.72
CA PHE A 33 3.63 -24.00 6.63
C PHE A 33 2.35 -23.51 5.95
N THR A 34 1.23 -24.07 6.40
CA THR A 34 -0.11 -23.59 6.08
C THR A 34 -0.80 -23.15 7.35
N VAL A 35 -1.67 -22.14 7.24
CA VAL A 35 -2.49 -21.67 8.35
C VAL A 35 -3.83 -22.37 8.30
N VAL A 36 -4.15 -23.13 9.33
CA VAL A 36 -5.39 -23.89 9.44
C VAL A 36 -6.26 -23.34 10.57
N PRO A 37 -7.59 -23.37 10.41
CA PRO A 37 -8.51 -23.12 11.53
C PRO A 37 -8.30 -24.20 12.61
N VAL A 38 -8.43 -23.80 13.87
CA VAL A 38 -8.48 -24.73 15.02
C VAL A 38 -9.89 -24.66 15.57
N ALA A 39 -10.50 -25.80 15.90
CA ALA A 39 -11.81 -25.80 16.55
C ALA A 39 -11.70 -25.19 17.96
N TRP A 40 -12.58 -24.24 18.26
CA TRP A 40 -12.62 -23.53 19.54
C TRP A 40 -14.05 -23.12 19.87
N THR A 41 -14.26 -22.72 21.12
CA THR A 41 -15.54 -22.18 21.59
C THR A 41 -15.30 -20.80 22.18
N PRO A 42 -16.02 -19.76 21.75
CA PRO A 42 -15.90 -18.44 22.34
C PRO A 42 -16.25 -18.46 23.83
N PRO A 43 -15.47 -17.77 24.68
CA PRO A 43 -15.87 -17.56 26.06
C PRO A 43 -17.07 -16.61 26.13
N ASP A 44 -17.71 -16.52 27.29
CA ASP A 44 -18.69 -15.47 27.55
C ASP A 44 -18.04 -14.09 27.35
N LEU A 45 -18.64 -13.29 26.47
CA LEU A 45 -18.11 -12.00 26.06
C LEU A 45 -18.42 -10.88 27.06
N GLY A 46 -19.37 -11.08 27.99
CA GLY A 46 -19.77 -10.06 28.96
C GLY A 46 -18.66 -9.59 29.91
N GLY A 47 -17.54 -10.31 29.97
CA GLY A 47 -16.37 -9.96 30.77
C GLY A 47 -15.23 -9.30 29.99
N PHE A 48 -15.39 -8.96 28.71
CA PHE A 48 -14.32 -8.38 27.90
C PHE A 48 -14.70 -7.01 27.36
N ASP A 49 -13.72 -6.09 27.37
CA ASP A 49 -13.91 -4.71 26.93
C ASP A 49 -13.52 -4.53 25.45
N ALA A 50 -12.61 -5.38 24.94
CA ALA A 50 -12.11 -5.29 23.58
C ALA A 50 -11.51 -6.61 23.08
N VAL A 51 -11.35 -6.73 21.76
CA VAL A 51 -10.68 -7.84 21.09
C VAL A 51 -9.27 -7.42 20.66
N LEU A 52 -8.25 -8.08 21.20
CA LEU A 52 -6.86 -7.91 20.78
C LEU A 52 -6.59 -8.78 19.56
N LEU A 53 -6.19 -8.17 18.44
CA LEU A 53 -5.77 -8.87 17.24
C LEU A 53 -4.27 -8.62 16.99
N THR A 54 -3.46 -9.64 17.26
CA THR A 54 -2.00 -9.59 17.02
C THR A 54 -1.60 -10.04 15.61
N SER A 55 -2.53 -10.60 14.84
CA SER A 55 -2.28 -11.09 13.49
C SER A 55 -3.56 -11.06 12.66
N ALA A 56 -3.44 -10.64 11.41
CA ALA A 56 -4.52 -10.74 10.42
C ALA A 56 -5.03 -12.18 10.22
N ASN A 57 -4.26 -13.21 10.60
CA ASN A 57 -4.66 -14.61 10.47
C ASN A 57 -5.79 -15.00 11.43
N ALA A 58 -5.93 -14.31 12.57
CA ALA A 58 -7.07 -14.52 13.46
C ALA A 58 -8.40 -14.22 12.75
N ILE A 59 -8.45 -13.14 11.97
CA ILE A 59 -9.62 -12.80 11.15
C ILE A 59 -9.80 -13.80 10.01
N ARG A 60 -8.72 -14.14 9.30
CA ARG A 60 -8.79 -14.95 8.07
C ARG A 60 -9.13 -16.42 8.31
N HIS A 61 -8.62 -16.99 9.40
CA HIS A 61 -8.67 -18.43 9.67
C HIS A 61 -9.33 -18.77 11.01
N GLY A 62 -9.53 -17.79 11.89
CA GLY A 62 -10.07 -18.05 13.21
C GLY A 62 -11.57 -18.31 13.27
N ALA A 63 -12.30 -18.17 12.15
CA ALA A 63 -13.76 -18.32 12.08
C ALA A 63 -14.46 -17.54 13.22
N LEU A 64 -14.08 -16.27 13.39
CA LEU A 64 -14.55 -15.43 14.49
C LEU A 64 -16.06 -15.19 14.37
N PRO A 65 -16.87 -15.48 15.40
CA PRO A 65 -18.31 -15.24 15.37
C PRO A 65 -18.62 -13.74 15.31
N ASP A 66 -19.76 -13.41 14.70
CA ASP A 66 -20.23 -12.02 14.59
C ASP A 66 -20.48 -11.35 15.95
N THR A 67 -20.71 -12.14 17.00
CA THR A 67 -20.85 -11.63 18.38
C THR A 67 -19.61 -10.88 18.86
N LEU A 68 -18.42 -11.17 18.34
CA LEU A 68 -17.20 -10.43 18.67
C LEU A 68 -17.15 -9.04 18.03
N LYS A 69 -17.98 -8.75 17.02
CA LYS A 69 -18.00 -7.44 16.35
C LYS A 69 -18.65 -6.35 17.20
N THR A 70 -19.34 -6.72 18.29
CA THR A 70 -19.88 -5.78 19.27
C THR A 70 -18.77 -5.13 20.10
N LEU A 71 -17.60 -5.78 20.19
CA LEU A 71 -16.44 -5.28 20.92
C LEU A 71 -15.50 -4.49 19.99
N PRO A 72 -14.90 -3.40 20.47
CA PRO A 72 -13.86 -2.70 19.73
C PRO A 72 -12.60 -3.57 19.57
N VAL A 73 -11.90 -3.39 18.46
CA VAL A 73 -10.67 -4.10 18.14
C VAL A 73 -9.44 -3.25 18.45
N ILE A 74 -8.49 -3.87 19.14
CA ILE A 74 -7.12 -3.40 19.31
C ILE A 74 -6.24 -4.18 18.32
N ALA A 75 -5.79 -3.53 17.25
CA ALA A 75 -5.01 -4.17 16.20
C ALA A 75 -3.52 -3.89 16.36
N VAL A 76 -2.70 -4.95 16.35
CA VAL A 76 -1.23 -4.83 16.30
C VAL A 76 -0.80 -4.77 14.83
N GLY A 77 -0.51 -3.55 14.38
CA GLY A 77 -0.07 -3.23 13.02
C GLY A 77 -1.21 -2.92 12.04
N ASP A 78 -0.88 -2.09 11.04
CA ASP A 78 -1.81 -1.61 10.01
C ASP A 78 -2.43 -2.75 9.19
N ALA A 79 -1.65 -3.79 8.90
CA ALA A 79 -2.13 -4.94 8.14
C ALA A 79 -3.25 -5.69 8.88
N THR A 80 -3.13 -5.81 10.21
CA THR A 80 -4.14 -6.44 11.06
C THR A 80 -5.37 -5.55 11.18
N ALA A 81 -5.19 -4.24 11.36
CA ALA A 81 -6.29 -3.27 11.38
C ALA A 81 -7.08 -3.27 10.07
N ALA A 82 -6.40 -3.28 8.92
CA ALA A 82 -7.03 -3.34 7.61
C ALA A 82 -7.77 -4.67 7.37
N ALA A 83 -7.27 -5.79 7.89
CA ALA A 83 -7.99 -7.07 7.84
C ALA A 83 -9.26 -7.05 8.69
N ALA A 84 -9.18 -6.51 9.92
CA ALA A 84 -10.32 -6.39 10.83
C ALA A 84 -11.42 -5.50 10.25
N ARG A 85 -11.08 -4.32 9.72
CA ARG A 85 -12.04 -3.39 9.10
C ARG A 85 -12.76 -4.03 7.91
N ARG A 86 -12.04 -4.74 7.04
CA ARG A 86 -12.64 -5.46 5.90
C ARG A 86 -13.60 -6.57 6.33
N ALA A 87 -13.37 -7.17 7.50
CA ALA A 87 -14.26 -8.18 8.07
C ALA A 87 -15.43 -7.57 8.88
N GLY A 88 -15.57 -6.24 8.90
CA GLY A 88 -16.66 -5.54 9.58
C GLY A 88 -16.44 -5.28 11.07
N PHE A 89 -15.22 -5.41 11.58
CA PHE A 89 -14.90 -5.03 12.96
C PHE A 89 -14.61 -3.53 13.09
N SER A 90 -15.02 -2.94 14.21
CA SER A 90 -14.66 -1.57 14.58
C SER A 90 -13.28 -1.55 15.24
N VAL A 91 -12.30 -0.89 14.62
CA VAL A 91 -10.93 -0.80 15.16
C VAL A 91 -10.77 0.49 15.96
N ALA A 92 -10.58 0.36 17.28
CA ALA A 92 -10.41 1.49 18.19
C ALA A 92 -8.94 1.93 18.32
N VAL A 93 -8.01 0.98 18.35
CA VAL A 93 -6.56 1.25 18.51
C VAL A 93 -5.77 0.49 17.46
N THR A 94 -4.77 1.14 16.87
CA THR A 94 -3.79 0.49 15.96
C THR A 94 -2.38 0.74 16.49
N GLY A 95 -1.73 -0.31 17.01
CA GLY A 95 -0.39 -0.25 17.58
C GLY A 95 0.73 -0.53 16.56
N THR A 96 1.94 -0.06 16.83
CA THR A 96 3.12 -0.23 15.96
C THR A 96 3.79 -1.59 16.17
N SER A 97 3.25 -2.67 15.57
CA SER A 97 3.82 -4.05 15.52
C SER A 97 4.16 -4.75 16.84
N ASP A 98 4.18 -4.04 17.96
CA ASP A 98 4.50 -4.52 19.29
C ASP A 98 3.21 -4.79 20.07
N VAL A 99 3.13 -5.98 20.65
CA VAL A 99 1.95 -6.46 21.37
C VAL A 99 1.83 -5.76 22.72
N ASP A 100 2.95 -5.53 23.41
CA ASP A 100 2.93 -4.93 24.75
C ASP A 100 2.54 -3.45 24.66
N ALA A 101 3.12 -2.71 23.71
CA ALA A 101 2.73 -1.32 23.44
C ALA A 101 1.26 -1.18 23.02
N ALA A 102 0.71 -2.15 22.27
CA ALA A 102 -0.70 -2.14 21.90
C ALA A 102 -1.62 -2.42 23.09
N ILE A 103 -1.21 -3.30 24.02
CA ILE A 103 -1.92 -3.55 25.27
C ILE A 103 -1.90 -2.30 26.15
N ASP A 104 -0.76 -1.62 26.26
CA ASP A 104 -0.65 -0.40 27.06
C ASP A 104 -1.51 0.74 26.48
N ALA A 105 -1.54 0.89 25.16
CA ALA A 105 -2.42 1.85 24.48
C ALA A 105 -3.91 1.51 24.67
N ALA A 106 -4.26 0.22 24.70
CA ALA A 106 -5.62 -0.23 25.00
C ALA A 106 -6.04 0.14 26.43
N ARG A 107 -5.17 -0.13 27.42
CA ARG A 107 -5.40 0.24 28.83
C ARG A 107 -5.52 1.75 29.01
N ALA A 108 -4.66 2.52 28.35
CA ALA A 108 -4.75 3.99 28.36
C ALA A 108 -6.07 4.51 27.76
N SER A 109 -6.70 3.72 26.89
CA SER A 109 -8.02 4.01 26.30
C SER A 109 -9.19 3.44 27.11
N GLY A 110 -8.94 2.87 28.29
CA GLY A 110 -9.95 2.30 29.18
C GLY A 110 -10.35 0.86 28.87
N PHE A 111 -9.55 0.11 28.10
CA PHE A 111 -9.77 -1.31 27.84
C PHE A 111 -8.82 -2.18 28.68
N ASP A 112 -9.32 -2.79 29.75
CA ASP A 112 -8.50 -3.54 30.70
C ASP A 112 -8.57 -5.06 30.48
N ARG A 113 -9.74 -5.57 30.08
CA ARG A 113 -9.99 -7.00 29.87
C ARG A 113 -10.07 -7.30 28.38
N LEU A 114 -9.01 -7.84 27.82
CA LEU A 114 -8.87 -8.09 26.39
C LEU A 114 -9.09 -9.58 26.07
N PHE A 115 -9.95 -9.85 25.09
CA PHE A 115 -10.05 -11.18 24.48
C PHE A 115 -9.08 -11.28 23.30
N HIS A 116 -8.21 -12.30 23.30
CA HIS A 116 -7.17 -12.47 22.28
C HIS A 116 -7.38 -13.77 21.48
N PRO A 117 -8.14 -13.73 20.36
CA PRO A 117 -8.19 -14.85 19.44
C PRO A 117 -6.86 -14.95 18.70
N ALA A 118 -6.10 -16.01 19.00
CA ALA A 118 -4.69 -16.10 18.71
C ALA A 118 -4.31 -17.39 17.98
N GLY A 119 -3.10 -17.40 17.43
CA GLY A 119 -2.47 -18.62 16.96
C GLY A 119 -2.09 -19.55 18.12
N ARG A 120 -1.99 -20.85 17.83
CA ARG A 120 -1.44 -21.85 18.76
C ARG A 120 -0.04 -21.43 19.22
N ASP A 121 0.79 -21.02 18.27
CA ASP A 121 2.11 -20.47 18.53
C ASP A 121 2.01 -18.97 18.77
N ARG A 122 2.15 -18.55 20.02
CA ARG A 122 2.08 -17.16 20.45
C ARG A 122 3.05 -16.89 21.59
N ARG A 123 3.50 -15.65 21.72
CA ARG A 123 4.15 -15.21 22.95
C ARG A 123 3.09 -15.06 24.05
N PRO A 124 3.41 -15.41 25.31
CA PRO A 124 2.55 -15.11 26.44
C PRO A 124 2.28 -13.60 26.49
N THR A 125 1.02 -13.24 26.73
CA THR A 125 0.58 -11.86 26.93
C THR A 125 0.46 -11.57 28.43
N GLY A 126 0.61 -10.31 28.82
CA GLY A 126 0.51 -9.87 30.20
C GLY A 126 -0.89 -10.04 30.83
N PRO A 127 -1.05 -9.65 32.11
CA PRO A 127 -2.31 -9.78 32.83
C PRO A 127 -3.46 -9.02 32.16
N GLY A 128 -4.69 -9.50 32.32
CA GLY A 128 -5.89 -8.91 31.71
C GLY A 128 -6.16 -9.37 30.27
N VAL A 129 -5.28 -10.18 29.67
CA VAL A 129 -5.48 -10.75 28.33
C VAL A 129 -5.82 -12.23 28.44
N VAL A 130 -6.99 -12.61 27.91
CA VAL A 130 -7.40 -14.02 27.81
C VAL A 130 -7.23 -14.49 26.38
N ALA A 131 -6.20 -15.30 26.16
CA ALA A 131 -5.88 -15.84 24.84
C ALA A 131 -6.62 -17.15 24.55
N CYS A 132 -7.28 -17.24 23.39
CA CYS A 132 -7.91 -18.45 22.87
C CYS A 132 -7.26 -18.86 21.55
N THR A 133 -6.96 -20.14 21.39
CA THR A 133 -6.33 -20.64 20.15
C THR A 133 -7.40 -20.85 19.09
N VAL A 134 -7.39 -20.03 18.02
CA VAL A 134 -8.41 -20.08 16.95
C VAL A 134 -7.83 -20.53 15.60
N TYR A 135 -6.51 -20.49 15.45
CA TYR A 135 -5.81 -21.00 14.27
C TYR A 135 -4.45 -21.60 14.65
N ALA A 136 -3.87 -22.41 13.77
CA ALA A 136 -2.52 -22.96 13.91
C ALA A 136 -1.74 -22.80 12.61
N SER A 137 -0.42 -22.70 12.73
CA SER A 137 0.50 -22.76 11.60
C SER A 137 1.10 -24.16 11.56
N GLU A 138 0.52 -25.03 10.75
CA GLU A 138 0.92 -26.44 10.64
C GLU A 138 1.99 -26.60 9.56
N ALA A 139 2.96 -27.47 9.81
CA ALA A 139 3.99 -27.78 8.80
C ALA A 139 3.33 -28.44 7.60
N LEU A 140 3.56 -27.88 6.41
CA LEU A 140 3.26 -28.59 5.18
C LEU A 140 4.33 -29.66 5.04
N ARG A 141 3.91 -30.92 4.86
CA ARG A 141 4.83 -31.87 4.24
C ARG A 141 5.18 -31.26 2.89
N ILE A 142 6.46 -31.00 2.69
CA ILE A 142 7.01 -30.59 1.39
C ILE A 142 6.93 -31.86 0.51
N GLY A 143 5.69 -32.23 0.17
CA GLY A 143 5.36 -33.43 -0.58
C GLY A 143 5.77 -33.19 -2.01
N ASP A 144 6.75 -33.96 -2.48
CA ASP A 144 7.25 -34.02 -3.85
C ASP A 144 7.64 -32.68 -4.52
N SER A 145 7.72 -31.56 -3.78
CA SER A 145 8.30 -30.31 -4.27
C SER A 145 9.79 -30.54 -4.52
N VAL A 146 10.13 -30.96 -5.73
CA VAL A 146 11.50 -31.29 -6.12
C VAL A 146 12.33 -30.02 -6.12
N LEU A 147 13.16 -29.86 -5.08
CA LEU A 147 14.29 -28.93 -5.18
C LEU A 147 15.14 -29.38 -6.37
N PRO A 148 15.41 -28.50 -7.35
CA PRO A 148 16.20 -28.89 -8.50
C PRO A 148 17.61 -29.27 -8.05
N ARG A 149 17.92 -30.57 -8.08
CA ARG A 149 19.16 -31.16 -7.53
C ARG A 149 20.43 -30.62 -8.21
N HIS A 150 20.28 -30.06 -9.40
CA HIS A 150 21.39 -29.60 -10.24
C HIS A 150 21.49 -28.07 -10.37
N GLU A 151 20.68 -27.30 -9.64
CA GLU A 151 20.70 -25.83 -9.69
C GLU A 151 21.21 -25.22 -8.38
N ASP A 152 21.81 -24.05 -8.46
CA ASP A 152 22.15 -23.27 -7.28
C ASP A 152 20.91 -22.56 -6.77
N LEU A 153 20.63 -22.67 -5.47
CA LEU A 153 19.41 -22.13 -4.87
C LEU A 153 19.70 -20.88 -4.05
N LEU A 154 18.79 -19.92 -4.11
CA LEU A 154 18.74 -18.80 -3.17
C LEU A 154 17.42 -18.88 -2.40
N VAL A 155 17.49 -19.23 -1.13
CA VAL A 155 16.33 -19.52 -0.30
C VAL A 155 16.06 -18.35 0.65
N LEU A 156 14.86 -17.78 0.56
CA LEU A 156 14.42 -16.69 1.43
C LEU A 156 13.71 -17.24 2.67
N ILE A 157 14.27 -16.94 3.84
CA ILE A 157 13.79 -17.41 5.14
C ILE A 157 13.26 -16.24 5.96
N HIS A 158 11.96 -16.28 6.27
CA HIS A 158 11.27 -15.24 7.03
C HIS A 158 11.05 -15.58 8.51
N SER A 159 11.46 -16.76 8.98
CA SER A 159 11.38 -17.12 10.40
C SER A 159 12.32 -18.28 10.78
N PRO A 160 12.73 -18.39 12.05
CA PRO A 160 13.50 -19.53 12.56
C PRO A 160 12.82 -20.89 12.32
N ARG A 161 11.49 -20.92 12.43
CA ARG A 161 10.71 -22.14 12.17
C ARG A 161 10.81 -22.60 10.72
N ALA A 162 10.71 -21.66 9.77
CA ALA A 162 10.87 -21.98 8.35
C ALA A 162 12.29 -22.46 8.04
N ALA A 163 13.29 -21.91 8.75
CA ALA A 163 14.66 -22.35 8.64
C ALA A 163 14.85 -23.81 9.06
N HIS A 164 14.27 -24.19 10.21
CA HIS A 164 14.36 -25.56 10.72
C HIS A 164 13.67 -26.56 9.79
N ALA A 165 12.43 -26.26 9.39
CA ALA A 165 11.67 -27.11 8.48
C ALA A 165 12.39 -27.33 7.14
N PHE A 166 13.03 -26.28 6.60
CA PHE A 166 13.81 -26.40 5.38
C PHE A 166 15.11 -27.18 5.56
N ALA A 167 15.83 -26.96 6.67
CA ALA A 167 17.07 -27.68 6.96
C ALA A 167 16.85 -29.18 7.16
N GLU A 168 15.75 -29.56 7.81
CA GLU A 168 15.30 -30.96 7.94
C GLU A 168 14.94 -31.55 6.59
N HIS A 169 14.19 -30.82 5.75
CA HIS A 169 13.82 -31.29 4.41
C HIS A 169 15.05 -31.51 3.51
N VAL A 170 16.01 -30.58 3.52
CA VAL A 170 17.27 -30.71 2.77
C VAL A 170 18.06 -31.93 3.22
N ALA A 171 18.12 -32.20 4.53
CA ALA A 171 18.76 -33.39 5.08
C ALA A 171 18.06 -34.69 4.65
N GLN A 172 16.73 -34.73 4.73
CA GLN A 172 15.94 -35.91 4.31
C GLN A 172 16.04 -36.16 2.80
N ALA A 173 16.09 -35.11 1.98
CA ALA A 173 16.17 -35.19 0.53
C ALA A 173 17.60 -35.49 0.01
N GLY A 174 18.62 -35.43 0.87
CA GLY A 174 20.02 -35.62 0.49
C GLY A 174 20.56 -34.54 -0.46
N VAL A 175 20.02 -33.32 -0.40
CA VAL A 175 20.45 -32.20 -1.25
C VAL A 175 21.73 -31.59 -0.68
N ASP A 176 22.72 -31.34 -1.53
CA ASP A 176 23.98 -30.72 -1.11
C ASP A 176 23.78 -29.26 -0.68
N ARG A 177 24.01 -28.99 0.62
CA ARG A 177 23.90 -27.65 1.21
C ARG A 177 24.89 -26.65 0.61
N SER A 178 26.03 -27.11 0.07
CA SER A 178 27.07 -26.26 -0.51
C SER A 178 26.62 -25.50 -1.76
N ARG A 179 25.44 -25.85 -2.31
CA ARG A 179 24.82 -25.23 -3.48
C ARG A 179 23.68 -24.27 -3.14
N ILE A 180 23.34 -24.18 -1.86
CA ILE A 180 22.20 -23.42 -1.36
C ILE A 180 22.71 -22.19 -0.61
N THR A 181 22.37 -21.01 -1.10
CA THR A 181 22.54 -19.75 -0.37
C THR A 181 21.26 -19.45 0.41
N ILE A 182 21.40 -19.12 1.68
CA ILE A 182 20.31 -18.66 2.53
C ILE A 182 20.33 -17.14 2.66
N ALA A 183 19.19 -16.50 2.43
CA ALA A 183 18.94 -15.12 2.84
C ALA A 183 17.87 -15.12 3.95
N ALA A 184 18.27 -14.75 5.16
CA ALA A 184 17.44 -14.78 6.35
C ALA A 184 17.02 -13.36 6.77
N ILE A 185 15.76 -13.19 7.19
CA ILE A 185 15.21 -11.90 7.63
C ILE A 185 15.88 -11.38 8.91
N SER A 186 16.48 -12.27 9.70
CA SER A 186 17.12 -11.95 10.97
C SER A 186 18.24 -12.94 11.28
N ARG A 187 19.14 -12.57 12.20
CA ARG A 187 20.20 -13.46 12.70
C ARG A 187 19.62 -14.72 13.33
N THR A 188 18.57 -14.59 14.13
CA THR A 188 17.89 -15.74 14.75
C THR A 188 17.33 -16.74 13.73
N ALA A 189 16.81 -16.26 12.60
CA ALA A 189 16.34 -17.14 11.53
C ALA A 189 17.51 -17.81 10.79
N ALA A 190 18.63 -17.10 10.66
CA ALA A 190 19.83 -17.63 10.03
C ALA A 190 20.48 -18.72 10.89
N ASP A 191 20.64 -18.47 12.19
CA ASP A 191 21.23 -19.43 13.14
C ASP A 191 20.39 -20.72 13.20
N ALA A 192 19.06 -20.60 13.12
CA ALA A 192 18.15 -21.74 13.08
C ALA A 192 18.26 -22.61 11.82
N ALA A 193 18.82 -22.09 10.72
CA ALA A 193 19.12 -22.88 9.53
C ALA A 193 20.36 -23.78 9.73
N GLY A 194 21.20 -23.49 10.72
CA GLY A 194 22.46 -24.19 10.95
C GLY A 194 23.54 -23.87 9.90
N SER A 195 24.50 -24.78 9.72
CA SER A 195 25.68 -24.60 8.88
C SER A 195 25.73 -25.53 7.66
N GLY A 196 26.76 -25.37 6.83
CA GLY A 196 27.01 -26.18 5.62
C GLY A 196 26.46 -25.56 4.33
N TRP A 197 25.81 -24.40 4.42
CA TRP A 197 25.27 -23.64 3.28
C TRP A 197 26.38 -22.99 2.44
N ALA A 198 26.14 -22.81 1.13
CA ALA A 198 27.05 -22.11 0.22
C ALA A 198 27.43 -20.72 0.74
N ALA A 199 26.41 -20.01 1.20
CA ALA A 199 26.52 -18.73 1.89
C ALA A 199 25.26 -18.52 2.74
N LEU A 200 25.40 -17.74 3.81
CA LEU A 200 24.30 -17.34 4.66
C LEU A 200 24.38 -15.82 4.86
N VAL A 201 23.33 -15.13 4.43
CA VAL A 201 23.22 -13.67 4.42
C VAL A 201 22.05 -13.26 5.30
N VAL A 202 22.26 -12.28 6.15
CA VAL A 202 21.23 -11.73 7.03
C VAL A 202 20.82 -10.36 6.52
N ALA A 203 19.52 -10.10 6.45
CA ALA A 203 18.98 -8.80 6.13
C ALA A 203 19.38 -7.73 7.16
N GLU A 204 19.78 -6.54 6.70
CA GLU A 204 20.15 -5.42 7.59
C GLU A 204 18.97 -4.95 8.46
N THR A 205 17.76 -5.07 7.93
CA THR A 205 16.52 -4.81 8.66
C THR A 205 15.58 -6.01 8.50
N PRO A 206 14.76 -6.34 9.53
CA PRO A 206 13.87 -7.49 9.50
C PRO A 206 12.61 -7.21 8.68
N THR A 207 12.81 -6.82 7.42
CA THR A 207 11.75 -6.46 6.48
C THR A 207 11.80 -7.35 5.26
N ASP A 208 10.63 -7.60 4.68
CA ASP A 208 10.51 -8.38 3.45
C ASP A 208 11.24 -7.70 2.27
N ASP A 209 11.22 -6.37 2.22
CA ASP A 209 11.88 -5.60 1.16
C ASP A 209 13.42 -5.74 1.23
N ALA A 210 13.99 -5.87 2.43
CA ALA A 210 15.42 -6.14 2.59
C ALA A 210 15.81 -7.53 2.05
N LEU A 211 14.98 -8.56 2.28
CA LEU A 211 15.18 -9.88 1.69
C LEU A 211 15.06 -9.87 0.17
N VAL A 212 14.05 -9.18 -0.37
CA VAL A 212 13.87 -9.00 -1.82
C VAL A 212 15.08 -8.28 -2.41
N THR A 213 15.64 -7.29 -1.71
CA THR A 213 16.85 -6.58 -2.12
C THR A 213 18.08 -7.50 -2.16
N ILE A 214 18.26 -8.36 -1.15
CA ILE A 214 19.34 -9.37 -1.16
C ILE A 214 19.16 -10.31 -2.35
N ALA A 215 17.92 -10.76 -2.59
CA ALA A 215 17.59 -11.65 -3.68
C ALA A 215 17.94 -11.04 -5.04
N ALA A 216 17.55 -9.79 -5.26
CA ALA A 216 17.86 -9.05 -6.48
C ALA A 216 19.37 -8.87 -6.67
N LYS A 217 20.11 -8.43 -5.64
CA LYS A 217 21.58 -8.26 -5.71
C LYS A 217 22.29 -9.56 -6.10
N ARG A 218 21.91 -10.68 -5.48
CA ARG A 218 22.54 -12.00 -5.68
C ARG A 218 22.11 -12.71 -6.97
N ALA A 219 20.97 -12.33 -7.53
CA ALA A 219 20.52 -12.80 -8.83
C ALA A 219 21.22 -12.04 -9.98
N ILE A 220 21.55 -10.77 -9.76
CA ILE A 220 22.20 -9.89 -10.74
C ILE A 220 23.73 -10.07 -10.77
N ASP A 221 24.36 -10.35 -9.62
CA ASP A 221 25.81 -10.55 -9.50
C ASP A 221 26.15 -12.03 -9.14
N PRO A 222 26.46 -12.88 -10.14
CA PRO A 222 26.83 -14.28 -9.92
C PRO A 222 28.27 -14.46 -9.40
N ASP A 223 29.15 -13.45 -9.49
CA ASP A 223 30.58 -13.59 -9.15
C ASP A 223 30.86 -13.38 -7.65
N ALA A 224 29.95 -12.73 -6.92
CA ALA A 224 30.02 -12.63 -5.45
C ALA A 224 29.83 -13.99 -4.70
N ARG A 225 29.75 -15.11 -5.42
CA ARG A 225 29.42 -16.46 -4.91
C ARG A 225 30.61 -17.30 -4.52
N ARG A 226 31.79 -17.01 -5.07
CA ARG A 226 33.01 -17.74 -4.73
C ARG A 226 33.70 -16.96 -3.63
N GLY A 227 33.48 -17.34 -2.38
CA GLY A 227 34.24 -16.80 -1.26
C GLY A 227 35.72 -17.10 -1.46
N ASP A 228 36.46 -16.16 -2.03
CA ASP A 228 37.91 -16.21 -2.00
C ASP A 228 38.37 -15.71 -0.63
N LYS A 229 38.93 -16.63 0.15
CA LYS A 229 39.75 -16.32 1.31
C LYS A 229 41.06 -15.72 0.79
N ARG A 230 41.05 -14.46 0.40
CA ARG A 230 42.27 -13.67 0.29
C ARG A 230 42.14 -12.43 1.16
N VAL A 231 42.84 -12.52 2.29
CA VAL A 231 43.38 -11.37 2.99
C VAL A 231 44.20 -10.59 1.97
N MET A 232 43.72 -9.42 1.53
CA MET A 232 44.58 -8.32 1.11
C MET A 232 43.82 -7.01 1.18
N SER A 233 44.41 -6.10 1.95
CA SER A 233 44.11 -4.69 2.10
C SER A 233 44.09 -3.93 0.76
N ASP A 234 43.45 -2.76 0.85
CA ASP A 234 43.45 -1.64 -0.08
C ASP A 234 42.64 -1.77 -1.38
N HIS A 235 41.39 -1.32 -1.28
CA HIS A 235 40.82 -0.48 -2.34
C HIS A 235 40.22 0.79 -1.76
N VAL A 236 40.89 1.91 -2.07
CA VAL A 236 40.53 3.28 -1.75
C VAL A 236 39.23 3.66 -2.47
N PRO A 237 38.17 4.10 -1.76
CA PRO A 237 37.01 4.67 -2.43
C PRO A 237 37.39 6.04 -2.98
N ILE A 238 37.17 6.26 -4.29
CA ILE A 238 37.17 7.61 -4.87
C ILE A 238 36.07 8.41 -4.17
N GLU A 239 36.47 9.30 -3.27
CA GLU A 239 35.61 10.31 -2.67
C GLU A 239 35.04 11.20 -3.78
N ARG A 240 33.72 11.16 -3.97
CA ARG A 240 33.01 12.29 -4.55
C ARG A 240 32.90 13.36 -3.46
N PRO A 241 33.18 14.65 -3.74
CA PRO A 241 33.01 15.69 -2.73
C PRO A 241 31.53 15.77 -2.34
N ARG A 242 31.22 15.39 -1.09
CA ARG A 242 29.93 15.67 -0.46
C ARG A 242 29.82 17.17 -0.25
N ALA A 243 28.88 17.82 -0.94
CA ALA A 243 28.41 19.12 -0.53
C ALA A 243 27.91 19.04 0.93
N ARG A 244 28.50 19.84 1.82
CA ARG A 244 28.05 20.04 3.19
C ARG A 244 26.64 20.65 3.18
N GLY A 245 25.62 19.81 3.28
CA GLY A 245 24.29 20.25 3.72
C GLY A 245 24.32 20.59 5.22
N PRO A 246 23.54 21.59 5.68
CA PRO A 246 23.58 22.01 7.07
C PRO A 246 23.12 20.87 8.00
N ARG A 247 23.82 20.72 9.12
CA ARG A 247 23.67 19.62 10.07
C ARG A 247 22.27 19.63 10.67
N LEU A 248 21.43 18.70 10.21
CA LEU A 248 20.07 18.40 10.73
C LEU A 248 20.03 18.30 12.27
N GLY A 249 21.13 17.86 12.90
CA GLY A 249 21.26 17.81 14.36
C GLY A 249 21.19 19.17 15.07
N VAL A 250 21.66 20.26 14.43
CA VAL A 250 21.56 21.61 15.02
C VAL A 250 20.12 22.13 14.91
N ILE A 251 19.43 21.80 13.82
CA ILE A 251 18.02 22.18 13.62
C ILE A 251 17.14 21.48 14.66
N ILE A 252 17.39 20.20 14.95
CA ILE A 252 16.65 19.45 15.98
C ILE A 252 16.88 20.03 17.38
N ILE A 253 18.11 20.45 17.71
CA ILE A 253 18.42 21.09 19.00
C ILE A 253 17.73 22.45 19.13
N VAL A 254 17.72 23.26 18.07
CA VAL A 254 17.05 24.56 18.07
C VAL A 254 15.52 24.40 18.19
N ILE A 255 14.93 23.41 17.51
CA ILE A 255 13.50 23.10 17.65
C ILE A 255 13.18 22.62 19.07
N GLY A 256 14.03 21.77 19.66
CA GLY A 256 13.86 21.32 21.05
C GLY A 256 13.93 22.47 22.06
N LEU A 257 14.89 23.38 21.91
CA LEU A 257 15.00 24.57 22.76
C LEU A 257 13.81 25.53 22.59
N ALA A 258 13.35 25.73 21.36
CA ALA A 258 12.16 26.55 21.09
C ALA A 258 10.89 25.94 21.70
N PHE A 259 10.75 24.61 21.69
CA PHE A 259 9.62 23.91 22.30
C PHE A 259 9.62 24.03 23.82
N ILE A 260 10.80 23.93 24.46
CA ILE A 260 10.94 24.12 25.91
C ILE A 260 10.63 25.57 26.29
N ALA A 261 11.17 26.54 25.55
CA ALA A 261 10.88 27.97 25.77
C ALA A 261 9.39 28.30 25.60
N GLY A 262 8.74 27.73 24.57
CA GLY A 262 7.30 27.88 24.35
C GLY A 262 6.46 27.24 25.45
N SER A 263 6.88 26.08 25.98
CA SER A 263 6.19 25.40 27.08
C SER A 263 6.28 26.18 28.40
N VAL A 264 7.44 26.79 28.68
CA VAL A 264 7.63 27.67 29.84
C VAL A 264 6.81 28.95 29.69
N ALA A 265 6.78 29.55 28.49
CA ALA A 265 5.97 30.73 28.21
C ALA A 265 4.45 30.44 28.32
N MET A 266 4.00 29.27 27.86
CA MET A 266 2.61 28.82 28.01
C MET A 266 2.25 28.62 29.49
N GLY A 267 3.13 28.00 30.28
CA GLY A 267 2.93 27.85 31.73
C GLY A 267 2.84 29.20 32.46
N TYR A 268 3.64 30.18 32.04
CA TYR A 268 3.59 31.55 32.58
C TYR A 268 2.30 32.29 32.17
N ALA A 269 1.85 32.14 30.93
CA ALA A 269 0.60 32.73 30.43
C ALA A 269 -0.63 32.16 31.16
N LEU A 270 -0.67 30.85 31.40
CA LEU A 270 -1.74 30.19 32.17
C LEU A 270 -1.83 30.68 33.62
N LYS A 271 -0.71 31.15 34.19
CA LYS A 271 -0.67 31.69 35.55
C LYS A 271 -1.05 33.17 35.62
N THR A 272 -0.88 33.92 34.54
CA THR A 272 -0.96 35.40 34.55
C THR A 272 -2.18 35.97 33.82
N MET A 273 -2.83 35.21 32.92
CA MET A 273 -4.00 35.68 32.18
C MET A 273 -5.32 35.10 32.72
N PRO A 274 -6.27 35.94 33.17
CA PRO A 274 -7.54 35.49 33.76
C PRO A 274 -8.54 34.90 32.75
N TRP A 275 -8.22 34.88 31.45
CA TRP A 275 -9.08 34.29 30.41
C TRP A 275 -9.01 32.75 30.40
N PHE A 276 -7.87 32.14 30.72
CA PHE A 276 -7.70 30.68 30.62
C PHE A 276 -8.23 29.87 31.81
N GLY A 277 -8.76 30.53 32.84
CA GLY A 277 -9.30 29.90 34.06
C GLY A 277 -10.76 29.45 33.99
N GLN A 278 -11.47 29.68 32.89
CA GLN A 278 -12.89 29.37 32.79
C GLN A 278 -13.14 28.13 31.92
N ARG A 279 -12.74 26.97 32.46
CA ARG A 279 -13.30 25.70 32.01
C ARG A 279 -14.69 25.56 32.63
N THR A 280 -15.68 25.51 31.73
CA THR A 280 -17.05 25.06 31.92
C THR A 280 -17.16 23.91 32.92
N GLY A 281 -17.49 24.24 34.16
CA GLY A 281 -18.15 23.32 35.06
C GLY A 281 -19.59 23.14 34.56
N LEU A 282 -19.95 21.91 34.22
CA LEU A 282 -21.34 21.49 34.09
C LEU A 282 -21.98 21.53 35.49
N THR A 283 -22.39 22.72 35.93
CA THR A 283 -23.34 22.86 37.03
C THR A 283 -24.73 22.67 36.47
N ALA A 284 -25.41 21.61 36.91
CA ALA A 284 -26.83 21.42 36.74
C ALA A 284 -27.56 22.71 37.10
N ALA A 285 -28.17 23.35 36.11
CA ALA A 285 -29.02 24.50 36.33
C ALA A 285 -30.29 24.02 37.02
N GLY A 286 -30.37 24.27 38.32
CA GLY A 286 -31.63 24.30 39.03
C GLY A 286 -32.54 25.33 38.36
N SER A 287 -33.76 24.91 38.07
CA SER A 287 -34.86 25.76 37.64
C SER A 287 -35.20 26.75 38.75
N THR A 288 -34.64 27.95 38.68
CA THR A 288 -35.20 29.12 39.35
C THR A 288 -36.23 29.77 38.44
N THR A 289 -37.46 29.73 38.90
CA THR A 289 -38.57 30.56 38.48
C THR A 289 -38.16 32.03 38.39
N ALA A 290 -38.33 32.60 37.21
CA ALA A 290 -38.39 34.03 36.94
C ALA A 290 -39.32 34.20 35.73
N ALA A 291 -40.17 35.20 35.60
CA ALA A 291 -40.61 36.27 36.48
C ALA A 291 -41.94 36.73 35.89
N ALA A 292 -42.79 37.29 36.75
CA ALA A 292 -44.01 37.95 36.34
C ALA A 292 -43.70 39.06 35.31
N ALA A 293 -44.37 39.00 34.16
CA ALA A 293 -44.59 40.16 33.32
C ALA A 293 -45.84 40.86 33.84
N SER A 294 -45.63 42.01 34.47
CA SER A 294 -46.66 42.98 34.84
C SER A 294 -47.34 43.54 33.58
N GLY A 295 -48.61 43.17 33.39
CA GLY A 295 -49.52 43.75 32.42
C GLY A 295 -50.94 43.73 32.99
N ASN A 296 -51.46 44.92 33.28
CA ASN A 296 -52.85 45.31 33.60
C ASN A 296 -53.82 44.24 34.21
N PRO A 297 -54.30 44.40 35.46
CA PRO A 297 -55.15 43.41 36.13
C PRO A 297 -56.56 43.23 35.54
N ASP A 298 -57.00 44.08 34.61
CA ASP A 298 -58.41 44.13 34.18
C ASP A 298 -58.68 43.69 32.73
N PHE A 299 -57.74 43.02 32.06
CA PHE A 299 -58.01 42.44 30.74
C PHE A 299 -57.45 41.02 30.61
N THR A 300 -58.27 40.04 30.96
CA THR A 300 -58.09 38.65 30.53
C THR A 300 -58.93 38.45 29.27
N PRO A 301 -58.33 38.26 28.07
CA PRO A 301 -59.11 37.93 26.89
C PRO A 301 -59.85 36.61 27.13
N ALA A 302 -61.17 36.63 27.03
CA ALA A 302 -62.01 35.44 27.19
C ALA A 302 -61.58 34.38 26.17
N GLN A 303 -61.07 33.25 26.66
CA GLN A 303 -60.72 32.11 25.82
C GLN A 303 -62.00 31.48 25.25
N PRO A 304 -61.99 31.02 23.99
CA PRO A 304 -63.17 30.46 23.36
C PRO A 304 -63.62 29.19 24.09
N LEU A 305 -64.84 29.22 24.61
CA LEU A 305 -65.53 28.06 25.18
C LEU A 305 -66.07 27.18 24.04
N ASN A 306 -66.05 25.86 24.21
CA ASN A 306 -66.69 24.95 23.26
C ASN A 306 -68.22 25.04 23.38
N ALA A 307 -68.95 24.38 22.48
CA ALA A 307 -70.43 24.41 22.43
C ALA A 307 -71.13 23.95 23.72
N ASN A 308 -70.40 23.32 24.65
CA ASN A 308 -70.89 22.81 25.93
C ASN A 308 -70.51 23.71 27.12
N GLY A 309 -69.90 24.87 26.88
CA GLY A 309 -69.49 25.79 27.96
C GLY A 309 -68.28 25.31 28.76
N GLU A 310 -67.51 24.36 28.23
CA GLU A 310 -66.27 23.86 28.84
C GLU A 310 -65.04 24.43 28.14
N GLN A 311 -63.96 24.62 28.90
CA GLN A 311 -62.67 25.00 28.34
C GLN A 311 -62.09 23.80 27.58
N PRO A 312 -61.70 23.92 26.29
CA PRO A 312 -60.91 22.90 25.64
C PRO A 312 -59.59 22.77 26.40
N ARG A 313 -59.42 21.69 27.19
CA ARG A 313 -58.19 21.45 27.93
C ARG A 313 -57.12 21.01 26.93
N VAL A 314 -56.43 21.99 26.37
CA VAL A 314 -55.24 21.75 25.56
C VAL A 314 -54.16 21.26 26.52
N ASP A 315 -53.86 19.96 26.49
CA ASP A 315 -52.77 19.36 27.28
C ASP A 315 -51.43 19.87 26.76
N THR A 316 -50.99 21.01 27.30
CA THR A 316 -49.73 21.69 26.96
C THR A 316 -48.52 20.77 27.11
N ALA A 317 -48.55 19.84 28.06
CA ALA A 317 -47.52 18.82 28.24
C ALA A 317 -47.43 17.84 27.06
N MET A 318 -48.58 17.43 26.48
CA MET A 318 -48.62 16.56 25.31
C MET A 318 -48.14 17.28 24.05
N LEU A 319 -48.49 18.56 23.90
CA LEU A 319 -47.97 19.41 22.82
C LEU A 319 -46.46 19.59 22.91
N ALA A 320 -45.92 19.93 24.09
CA ALA A 320 -44.48 20.05 24.30
C ALA A 320 -43.73 18.74 23.98
N THR A 321 -44.32 17.59 24.32
CA THR A 321 -43.75 16.27 23.99
C THR A 321 -43.75 16.00 22.48
N ARG A 322 -44.83 16.37 21.77
CA ARG A 322 -44.92 16.26 20.31
C ARG A 322 -43.92 17.19 19.60
N GLU A 323 -43.79 18.43 20.06
CA GLU A 323 -42.81 19.39 19.55
C GLU A 323 -41.38 18.89 19.73
N ALA A 324 -41.04 18.36 20.91
CA ALA A 324 -39.73 17.76 21.17
C ALA A 324 -39.45 16.55 20.27
N THR A 325 -40.46 15.72 20.00
CA THR A 325 -40.34 14.56 19.10
C THR A 325 -40.13 15.00 17.64
N LEU A 326 -40.89 15.99 17.17
CA LEU A 326 -40.75 16.54 15.82
C LEU A 326 -39.39 17.23 15.64
N ALA A 327 -38.91 17.97 16.66
CA ALA A 327 -37.57 18.56 16.66
C ALA A 327 -36.49 17.48 16.53
N GLY A 328 -36.60 16.39 17.30
CA GLY A 328 -35.69 15.24 17.19
C GLY A 328 -35.72 14.57 15.82
N GLN A 329 -36.90 14.42 15.21
CA GLN A 329 -37.04 13.89 13.84
C GLN A 329 -36.41 14.82 12.80
N LEU A 330 -36.58 16.14 12.93
CA LEU A 330 -35.97 17.13 12.05
C LEU A 330 -34.44 17.05 12.12
N THR A 331 -33.86 17.02 13.32
CA THR A 331 -32.41 16.87 13.51
C THR A 331 -31.88 15.56 12.92
N ALA A 332 -32.63 14.45 13.05
CA ALA A 332 -32.26 13.17 12.44
C ALA A 332 -32.30 13.22 10.90
N LEU A 333 -33.29 13.90 10.31
CA LEU A 333 -33.38 14.11 8.86
C LEU A 333 -32.25 15.00 8.34
N GLU A 334 -31.89 16.06 9.06
CA GLU A 334 -30.75 16.92 8.74
C GLU A 334 -29.43 16.13 8.77
N ALA A 335 -29.21 15.33 9.83
CA ALA A 335 -28.03 14.47 9.95
C ALA A 335 -27.96 13.42 8.83
N ARG A 336 -29.10 12.79 8.48
CA ARG A 336 -29.17 11.84 7.37
C ARG A 336 -28.86 12.51 6.03
N THR A 337 -29.37 13.72 5.81
CA THR A 337 -29.11 14.48 4.57
C THR A 337 -27.63 14.86 4.46
N ALA A 338 -27.00 15.26 5.56
CA ALA A 338 -25.56 15.53 5.60
C ALA A 338 -24.72 14.27 5.29
N ALA A 339 -25.10 13.12 5.86
CA ALA A 339 -24.45 11.84 5.59
C ALA A 339 -24.57 11.45 4.10
N VAL A 340 -25.78 11.55 3.52
CA VAL A 340 -26.00 11.27 2.08
C VAL A 340 -25.18 12.20 1.20
N SER A 341 -25.08 13.49 1.55
CA SER A 341 -24.26 14.45 0.80
C SER A 341 -22.76 14.08 0.85
N SER A 342 -22.26 13.70 2.02
CA SER A 342 -20.87 13.23 2.18
C SER A 342 -20.60 11.95 1.39
N ASP A 343 -21.51 10.97 1.45
CA ASP A 343 -21.38 9.71 0.71
C ASP A 343 -21.43 9.94 -0.82
N ALA A 344 -22.28 10.86 -1.29
CA ALA A 344 -22.34 11.25 -2.69
C ALA A 344 -21.04 11.91 -3.16
N MET A 345 -20.44 12.79 -2.35
CA MET A 345 -19.13 13.40 -2.65
C MET A 345 -18.02 12.34 -2.68
N ALA A 346 -18.01 11.41 -1.73
CA ALA A 346 -17.05 10.30 -1.70
C ALA A 346 -17.18 9.41 -2.94
N ALA A 347 -18.41 9.04 -3.32
CA ALA A 347 -18.69 8.26 -4.52
C ALA A 347 -18.23 8.98 -5.80
N GLY A 348 -18.50 10.28 -5.92
CA GLY A 348 -18.02 11.11 -7.05
C GLY A 348 -16.49 11.14 -7.15
N GLY A 349 -15.79 11.23 -6.00
CA GLY A 349 -14.34 11.14 -5.94
C GLY A 349 -13.80 9.77 -6.40
N GLN A 350 -14.43 8.68 -5.99
CA GLN A 350 -14.04 7.33 -6.44
C GLN A 350 -14.33 7.11 -7.93
N ALA A 351 -15.45 7.60 -8.45
CA ALA A 351 -15.77 7.54 -9.87
C ALA A 351 -14.73 8.29 -10.71
N THR A 352 -14.36 9.51 -10.29
CA THR A 352 -13.32 10.31 -10.95
C THR A 352 -11.97 9.60 -10.96
N ARG A 353 -11.60 8.95 -9.84
CA ARG A 353 -10.38 8.14 -9.74
C ARG A 353 -10.42 6.95 -10.70
N ALA A 354 -11.52 6.22 -10.74
CA ALA A 354 -11.69 5.07 -11.63
C ALA A 354 -11.62 5.47 -13.11
N GLU A 355 -12.26 6.58 -13.49
CA GLU A 355 -12.18 7.13 -14.85
C GLU A 355 -10.75 7.54 -15.23
N GLY A 356 -10.02 8.20 -14.33
CA GLY A 356 -8.61 8.52 -14.53
C GLY A 356 -7.76 7.27 -14.79
N LEU A 357 -7.99 6.20 -14.02
CA LEU A 357 -7.29 4.93 -14.23
C LEU A 357 -7.65 4.30 -15.59
N MET A 358 -8.92 4.31 -15.99
CA MET A 358 -9.34 3.78 -17.29
C MET A 358 -8.65 4.50 -18.44
N VAL A 359 -8.56 5.83 -18.39
CA VAL A 359 -7.86 6.62 -19.42
C VAL A 359 -6.36 6.34 -19.42
N ALA A 360 -5.71 6.27 -18.26
CA ALA A 360 -4.29 5.96 -18.16
C ALA A 360 -3.94 4.56 -18.68
N PHE A 361 -4.72 3.53 -18.32
CA PHE A 361 -4.53 2.16 -18.82
C PHE A 361 -4.82 2.06 -20.33
N ALA A 362 -5.83 2.77 -20.83
CA ALA A 362 -6.12 2.80 -22.26
C ALA A 362 -4.97 3.46 -23.05
N ALA A 363 -4.40 4.54 -22.53
CA ALA A 363 -3.22 5.20 -23.11
C ALA A 363 -2.01 4.27 -23.13
N ARG A 364 -1.73 3.59 -22.00
CA ARG A 364 -0.64 2.62 -21.92
C ARG A 364 -0.78 1.49 -22.93
N ARG A 365 -1.98 0.93 -23.06
CA ARG A 365 -2.27 -0.13 -24.03
C ARG A 365 -2.15 0.36 -25.48
N ALA A 366 -2.45 1.62 -25.77
CA ALA A 366 -2.27 2.21 -27.09
C ALA A 366 -0.78 2.35 -27.43
N ILE A 367 0.01 2.93 -26.52
CA ILE A 367 1.46 3.09 -26.67
C ILE A 367 2.17 1.73 -26.80
N ASP A 368 1.82 0.74 -25.98
CA ASP A 368 2.43 -0.59 -26.03
C ASP A 368 2.18 -1.32 -27.35
N ARG A 369 1.08 -1.02 -28.03
CA ARG A 369 0.76 -1.55 -29.37
C ARG A 369 1.28 -0.68 -30.52
N GLY A 370 1.86 0.48 -30.23
CA GLY A 370 2.25 1.46 -31.25
C GLY A 370 1.08 2.06 -32.03
N VAL A 371 -0.13 2.09 -31.45
CA VAL A 371 -1.31 2.70 -32.09
C VAL A 371 -1.56 4.10 -31.55
N GLY A 372 -2.06 4.99 -32.41
CA GLY A 372 -2.46 6.34 -32.00
C GLY A 372 -3.55 6.33 -30.92
N LEU A 373 -3.58 7.38 -30.11
CA LEU A 373 -4.48 7.48 -28.94
C LEU A 373 -5.96 7.71 -29.33
N GLY A 374 -6.23 8.30 -30.50
CA GLY A 374 -7.59 8.64 -30.91
C GLY A 374 -8.30 9.52 -29.87
N TYR A 375 -9.52 9.15 -29.49
CA TYR A 375 -10.32 9.88 -28.47
C TYR A 375 -9.63 9.97 -27.09
N ILE A 376 -8.73 9.04 -26.77
CA ILE A 376 -8.01 9.02 -25.48
C ILE A 376 -7.10 10.25 -25.34
N GLU A 377 -6.60 10.80 -26.45
CA GLU A 377 -5.75 11.99 -26.44
C GLU A 377 -6.45 13.20 -25.80
N GLU A 378 -7.69 13.47 -26.20
CA GLU A 378 -8.45 14.57 -25.64
C GLU A 378 -8.82 14.30 -24.18
N GLN A 379 -9.15 13.06 -23.84
CA GLN A 379 -9.38 12.67 -22.43
C GLN A 379 -8.13 12.86 -21.58
N LEU A 380 -6.93 12.56 -22.09
CA LEU A 380 -5.66 12.79 -21.40
C LEU A 380 -5.44 14.29 -21.16
N ARG A 381 -5.69 15.14 -22.17
CA ARG A 381 -5.57 16.60 -22.04
C ARG A 381 -6.54 17.16 -21.00
N LEU A 382 -7.81 16.76 -21.08
CA LEU A 382 -8.85 17.26 -20.18
C LEU A 382 -8.59 16.84 -18.72
N ARG A 383 -8.17 15.60 -18.49
CA ARG A 383 -8.06 15.00 -17.16
C ARG A 383 -6.71 15.22 -16.49
N PHE A 384 -5.63 15.10 -17.26
CA PHE A 384 -4.27 15.16 -16.74
C PHE A 384 -3.51 16.42 -17.16
N GLY A 385 -3.99 17.18 -18.16
CA GLY A 385 -3.26 18.33 -18.70
C GLY A 385 -2.96 19.41 -17.66
N ARG A 386 -3.84 19.62 -16.67
CA ARG A 386 -3.61 20.59 -15.58
C ARG A 386 -2.64 20.07 -14.52
N ALA A 387 -2.83 18.81 -14.08
CA ALA A 387 -2.02 18.22 -13.02
C ALA A 387 -0.62 17.83 -13.48
N GLN A 388 -0.51 17.32 -14.72
CA GLN A 388 0.71 16.77 -15.31
C GLN A 388 0.87 17.17 -16.78
N PRO A 389 1.08 18.47 -17.09
CA PRO A 389 1.18 18.95 -18.48
C PRO A 389 2.33 18.29 -19.24
N ARG A 390 3.49 18.13 -18.59
CA ARG A 390 4.69 17.54 -19.22
C ARG A 390 4.51 16.05 -19.53
N ALA A 391 3.96 15.28 -18.60
CA ALA A 391 3.73 13.85 -18.82
C ALA A 391 2.64 13.63 -19.89
N THR A 392 1.57 14.42 -19.85
CA THR A 392 0.51 14.40 -20.87
C THR A 392 1.08 14.68 -22.26
N ALA A 393 1.86 15.76 -22.41
CA ALA A 393 2.51 16.09 -23.68
C ALA A 393 3.47 14.99 -24.16
N ALA A 394 4.24 14.37 -23.27
CA ALA A 394 5.15 13.29 -23.60
C ALA A 394 4.43 12.03 -24.11
N VAL A 395 3.30 11.65 -23.49
CA VAL A 395 2.48 10.50 -23.95
C VAL A 395 1.85 10.78 -25.30
N ILE A 396 1.32 11.99 -25.51
CA ILE A 396 0.74 12.40 -26.80
C ILE A 396 1.81 12.41 -27.89
N GLN A 397 2.99 12.97 -27.60
CA GLN A 397 4.10 12.96 -28.55
C GLN A 397 4.56 11.53 -28.89
N ALA A 398 4.62 10.65 -27.89
CA ALA A 398 4.97 9.25 -28.10
C ALA A 398 3.93 8.51 -28.96
N ALA A 399 2.65 8.87 -28.85
CA ALA A 399 1.59 8.30 -29.70
C ALA A 399 1.70 8.74 -31.17
N HIS A 400 2.17 9.96 -31.42
CA HIS A 400 2.41 10.45 -32.78
C HIS A 400 3.67 9.86 -33.44
N GLN A 401 4.63 9.42 -32.64
CA GLN A 401 5.84 8.77 -33.11
C GLN A 401 6.09 7.48 -32.31
N PRO A 402 5.25 6.45 -32.53
CA PRO A 402 5.32 5.23 -31.76
C PRO A 402 6.67 4.55 -31.95
N VAL A 403 7.27 4.14 -30.84
CA VAL A 403 8.44 3.29 -30.81
C VAL A 403 8.06 2.10 -29.94
N THR A 404 8.04 0.90 -30.51
CA THR A 404 7.78 -0.33 -29.77
C THR A 404 9.07 -0.99 -29.36
N ILE A 405 8.99 -1.93 -28.42
CA ILE A 405 10.16 -2.72 -28.02
C ILE A 405 10.68 -3.60 -29.15
N GLU A 406 9.79 -4.05 -30.03
CA GLU A 406 10.13 -4.83 -31.22
C GLU A 406 10.89 -3.97 -32.24
N ASP A 407 10.47 -2.71 -32.44
CA ASP A 407 11.21 -1.76 -33.30
C ASP A 407 12.63 -1.52 -32.76
N LEU A 408 12.80 -1.44 -31.44
CA LEU A 408 14.11 -1.29 -30.81
C LEU A 408 14.97 -2.55 -30.97
N ARG A 409 14.38 -3.74 -30.90
CA ARG A 409 15.08 -5.01 -31.11
C ARG A 409 15.56 -5.14 -32.56
N GLN A 410 14.66 -4.95 -33.52
CA GLN A 410 14.97 -4.97 -34.95
C GLN A 410 15.98 -3.87 -35.33
N GLY A 411 15.81 -2.67 -34.77
CA GLY A 411 16.73 -1.57 -34.95
C GLY A 411 18.14 -1.89 -34.45
N LEU A 412 18.26 -2.51 -33.26
CA LEU A 412 19.55 -2.93 -32.71
C LEU A 412 20.23 -4.01 -33.57
N ASP A 413 19.46 -4.98 -34.07
CA ASP A 413 19.98 -6.03 -34.95
C ASP A 413 20.45 -5.48 -36.29
N THR A 414 19.77 -4.45 -36.81
CA THR A 414 20.15 -3.77 -38.06
C THR A 414 21.48 -3.03 -37.92
N ILE A 415 21.71 -2.34 -36.79
CA ILE A 415 22.94 -1.58 -36.56
C ILE A 415 24.09 -2.41 -35.96
N ALA A 416 23.82 -3.65 -35.53
CA ALA A 416 24.76 -4.54 -34.84
C ALA A 416 26.15 -4.64 -35.49
N PRO A 417 26.29 -4.82 -36.82
CA PRO A 417 27.61 -4.90 -37.46
C PRO A 417 28.42 -3.60 -37.29
N GLN A 418 27.76 -2.45 -37.42
CA GLN A 418 28.39 -1.13 -37.39
C GLN A 418 28.86 -0.74 -35.97
N ILE A 419 28.11 -1.15 -34.95
CA ILE A 419 28.42 -0.79 -33.55
C ILE A 419 29.47 -1.71 -32.92
N THR A 420 29.70 -2.90 -33.50
CA THR A 420 30.72 -3.86 -33.03
C THR A 420 32.07 -3.70 -33.71
N SER A 421 32.10 -3.23 -34.96
CA SER A 421 33.35 -2.94 -35.67
C SER A 421 33.92 -1.58 -35.26
N THR A 422 35.14 -1.54 -34.74
CA THR A 422 35.93 -0.32 -34.62
C THR A 422 36.38 0.13 -36.02
N ASN A 423 35.47 0.71 -36.81
CA ASN A 423 35.84 1.22 -38.12
C ASN A 423 36.50 2.59 -38.00
N GLY A 424 37.82 2.58 -37.86
CA GLY A 424 38.70 3.68 -38.21
C GLY A 424 39.75 3.20 -39.21
N THR A 425 39.49 3.43 -40.50
CA THR A 425 40.47 3.56 -41.61
C THR A 425 41.50 2.42 -41.90
N THR A 426 41.30 1.79 -43.06
CA THR A 426 42.33 1.33 -44.02
C THR A 426 43.19 0.08 -43.69
N ASN A 427 42.71 -1.07 -44.19
CA ASN A 427 43.41 -2.14 -44.93
C ASN A 427 44.81 -2.71 -44.55
N ASP A 428 45.40 -2.46 -43.38
CA ASP A 428 46.80 -2.90 -43.13
C ASP A 428 47.03 -3.84 -41.91
N SER A 429 45.97 -4.24 -41.18
CA SER A 429 46.13 -4.85 -39.85
C SER A 429 46.09 -6.39 -39.81
N TRP A 430 45.47 -7.05 -40.79
CA TRP A 430 45.25 -8.51 -40.73
C TRP A 430 46.56 -9.32 -40.86
N LEU A 431 47.50 -8.85 -41.69
CA LEU A 431 48.80 -9.49 -41.92
C LEU A 431 49.73 -9.40 -40.69
N GLN A 432 49.55 -8.40 -39.83
CA GLN A 432 50.37 -8.26 -38.62
C GLN A 432 49.86 -9.11 -37.45
N THR A 433 48.56 -9.42 -37.40
CA THR A 433 47.99 -10.31 -36.38
C THR A 433 48.43 -11.76 -36.58
N VAL A 434 48.47 -12.25 -37.82
CA VAL A 434 48.90 -13.62 -38.13
C VAL A 434 50.38 -13.87 -37.79
N ARG A 435 51.25 -12.85 -37.98
CA ARG A 435 52.68 -12.97 -37.67
C ARG A 435 52.97 -13.05 -36.17
N ARG A 436 52.06 -12.55 -35.33
CA ARG A 436 52.23 -12.48 -33.86
C ARG A 436 51.74 -13.74 -33.14
N GLU A 437 50.90 -14.56 -33.78
CA GLU A 437 50.42 -15.82 -33.20
C GLU A 437 51.44 -16.95 -33.28
N PHE A 438 52.26 -17.01 -34.33
CA PHE A 438 53.30 -18.04 -34.44
C PHE A 438 54.46 -17.87 -33.46
N SER A 439 54.67 -16.68 -32.89
CA SER A 439 55.74 -16.42 -31.91
C SER A 439 55.34 -16.67 -30.44
N ASN A 440 54.08 -17.02 -30.17
CA ASN A 440 53.60 -17.34 -28.80
C ASN A 440 53.30 -18.83 -28.60
N LEU A 441 53.81 -19.68 -29.48
CA LEU A 441 53.70 -21.13 -29.37
C LEU A 441 54.69 -21.66 -28.30
N ILE A 442 54.41 -21.32 -27.04
CA ILE A 442 54.72 -21.96 -25.75
C ILE A 442 54.54 -20.85 -24.70
N VAL A 443 53.30 -20.70 -24.21
CA VAL A 443 53.01 -19.98 -22.97
C VAL A 443 51.89 -20.74 -22.27
N LEU A 444 52.21 -21.36 -21.13
CA LEU A 444 51.24 -21.76 -20.12
C LEU A 444 50.47 -20.50 -19.70
N ARG A 445 49.19 -20.42 -20.03
CA ARG A 445 48.33 -19.29 -19.69
C ARG A 445 47.30 -19.71 -18.65
N GLU A 446 47.43 -19.11 -17.48
CA GLU A 446 46.51 -19.13 -16.35
C GLU A 446 45.23 -18.35 -16.70
N GLU A 447 44.05 -18.90 -16.35
CA GLU A 447 42.71 -18.46 -16.76
C GLU A 447 42.24 -17.15 -16.08
N SER A 448 42.85 -16.01 -16.38
CA SER A 448 42.35 -14.73 -15.84
C SER A 448 42.56 -13.55 -16.77
N MET A 449 41.88 -13.48 -17.92
CA MET A 449 41.59 -12.21 -18.62
C MET A 449 40.38 -12.35 -19.55
N ALA A 450 39.16 -12.10 -19.06
CA ALA A 450 38.00 -11.83 -19.90
C ALA A 450 37.94 -10.32 -20.18
N SER A 451 38.60 -9.89 -21.27
CA SER A 451 38.33 -8.58 -21.87
C SER A 451 36.93 -8.64 -22.48
N PRO A 452 35.96 -7.80 -22.08
CA PRO A 452 34.59 -7.92 -22.57
C PRO A 452 34.57 -7.54 -24.06
N MET A 453 34.50 -8.54 -24.93
CA MET A 453 34.46 -8.32 -26.36
C MET A 453 33.22 -7.46 -26.71
N PRO A 454 33.29 -6.54 -27.68
CA PRO A 454 32.13 -5.79 -28.16
C PRO A 454 30.92 -6.67 -28.50
N ALA A 455 31.17 -7.91 -28.97
CA ALA A 455 30.13 -8.92 -29.20
C ALA A 455 29.37 -9.32 -27.92
N ASP A 456 30.04 -9.47 -26.79
CA ASP A 456 29.42 -9.84 -25.51
C ASP A 456 28.54 -8.71 -24.95
N ARG A 457 29.00 -7.45 -25.13
CA ARG A 457 28.22 -6.25 -24.77
C ARG A 457 26.95 -6.17 -25.60
N LEU A 458 27.04 -6.42 -26.91
CA LEU A 458 25.88 -6.46 -27.79
C LEU A 458 24.91 -7.59 -27.40
N ALA A 459 25.43 -8.78 -27.09
CA ALA A 459 24.61 -9.91 -26.63
C ALA A 459 23.90 -9.61 -25.30
N ARG A 460 24.54 -8.87 -24.38
CA ARG A 460 23.87 -8.36 -23.16
C ARG A 460 22.79 -7.33 -23.49
N ALA A 461 23.07 -6.37 -24.37
CA ALA A 461 22.08 -5.37 -24.78
C ALA A 461 20.82 -6.02 -25.37
N ARG A 462 20.97 -7.06 -26.21
CA ARG A 462 19.85 -7.85 -26.75
C ARG A 462 19.02 -8.51 -25.66
N ARG A 463 19.66 -9.23 -24.73
CA ARG A 463 18.95 -9.87 -23.60
C ARG A 463 18.23 -8.86 -22.70
N LEU A 464 18.81 -7.67 -22.52
CA LEU A 464 18.18 -6.59 -21.75
C LEU A 464 16.94 -6.05 -22.48
N LEU A 465 16.97 -5.91 -23.81
CA LEU A 465 15.78 -5.56 -24.59
C LEU A 465 14.70 -6.64 -24.51
N GLU A 466 15.07 -7.92 -24.62
CA GLU A 466 14.12 -9.04 -24.47
C GLU A 466 13.44 -9.03 -23.09
N ALA A 467 14.18 -8.61 -22.05
CA ALA A 467 13.67 -8.46 -20.69
C ALA A 467 12.87 -7.15 -20.45
N GLY A 468 12.66 -6.31 -21.46
CA GLY A 468 11.97 -5.01 -21.29
C GLY A 468 12.84 -3.89 -20.71
N GLN A 469 14.12 -4.15 -20.42
CA GLN A 469 15.04 -3.24 -19.74
C GLN A 469 15.76 -2.30 -20.73
N VAL A 470 14.98 -1.47 -21.42
CA VAL A 470 15.48 -0.59 -22.49
C VAL A 470 16.53 0.42 -22.00
N GLU A 471 16.39 0.94 -20.77
CA GLU A 471 17.36 1.88 -20.19
C GLU A 471 18.74 1.24 -19.97
N ALA A 472 18.76 -0.01 -19.47
CA ALA A 472 19.99 -0.77 -19.29
C ALA A 472 20.61 -1.19 -20.63
N ALA A 473 19.78 -1.62 -21.58
CA ALA A 473 20.23 -1.95 -22.94
C ALA A 473 20.88 -0.74 -23.61
N ARG A 474 20.28 0.45 -23.49
CA ARG A 474 20.81 1.71 -24.00
C ARG A 474 22.19 2.02 -23.41
N ALA A 475 22.37 1.81 -22.11
CA ALA A 475 23.66 2.02 -21.44
C ALA A 475 24.75 1.02 -21.88
N GLU A 476 24.39 -0.22 -22.24
CA GLU A 476 25.36 -1.17 -22.81
C GLU A 476 25.76 -0.78 -24.24
N VAL A 477 24.82 -0.31 -25.06
CA VAL A 477 25.10 0.17 -26.44
C VAL A 477 25.97 1.42 -26.42
N GLU A 478 25.76 2.34 -25.47
CA GLU A 478 26.59 3.54 -25.27
C GLU A 478 28.07 3.20 -24.99
N ARG A 479 28.35 2.01 -24.45
CA ARG A 479 29.70 1.52 -24.14
C ARG A 479 30.35 0.73 -25.28
N LEU A 480 29.65 0.55 -26.40
CA LEU A 480 30.21 -0.10 -27.58
C LEU A 480 31.14 0.85 -28.35
N PRO A 481 32.20 0.32 -29.00
CA PRO A 481 33.16 1.15 -29.72
C PRO A 481 32.52 1.97 -30.85
N GLY A 482 31.46 1.45 -31.49
CA GLY A 482 30.71 2.17 -32.53
C GLY A 482 29.45 2.89 -32.04
N ALA A 483 29.34 3.24 -30.74
CA ALA A 483 28.13 3.86 -30.16
C ALA A 483 27.65 5.13 -30.89
N THR A 484 28.57 5.89 -31.51
CA THR A 484 28.24 7.09 -32.29
C THR A 484 27.38 6.78 -33.53
N GLN A 485 27.51 5.58 -34.10
CA GLN A 485 26.70 5.11 -35.22
C GLN A 485 25.29 4.67 -34.80
N ALA A 486 25.04 4.54 -33.49
CA ALA A 486 23.75 4.15 -32.93
C ALA A 486 22.85 5.33 -32.54
N SER A 487 23.17 6.57 -32.92
CA SER A 487 22.47 7.79 -32.45
C SER A 487 20.95 7.73 -32.64
N ASN A 488 20.48 7.38 -33.84
CA ASN A 488 19.05 7.24 -34.15
C ASN A 488 18.36 6.19 -33.27
N TRP A 489 19.03 5.06 -33.01
CA TRP A 489 18.53 4.01 -32.14
C TRP A 489 18.52 4.47 -30.67
N MET A 490 19.57 5.15 -30.22
CA MET A 490 19.67 5.73 -28.87
C MET A 490 18.57 6.75 -28.61
N ASP A 491 18.19 7.54 -29.61
CA ASP A 491 17.09 8.52 -29.53
C ASP A 491 15.71 7.86 -29.55
N ALA A 492 15.52 6.79 -30.36
CA ALA A 492 14.32 5.97 -30.29
C ALA A 492 14.15 5.33 -28.90
N ALA A 493 15.22 4.73 -28.35
CA ALA A 493 15.22 4.14 -27.01
C ALA A 493 14.93 5.20 -25.93
N ARG A 494 15.46 6.41 -26.06
CA ARG A 494 15.16 7.53 -25.15
C ARG A 494 13.68 7.90 -25.21
N ARG A 495 13.09 8.02 -26.41
CA ARG A 495 11.65 8.32 -26.58
C ARG A 495 10.78 7.26 -25.93
N TYR A 496 11.12 5.97 -26.11
CA TYR A 496 10.45 4.86 -25.44
C TYR A 496 10.47 4.97 -23.91
N ILE A 497 11.65 5.23 -23.32
CA ILE A 497 11.82 5.38 -21.87
C ILE A 497 11.01 6.56 -21.34
N VAL A 498 11.07 7.72 -22.02
CA VAL A 498 10.34 8.93 -21.64
C VAL A 498 8.83 8.68 -21.67
N ALA A 499 8.32 7.99 -22.69
CA ALA A 499 6.91 7.63 -22.80
C ALA A 499 6.46 6.75 -21.62
N ARG A 500 7.24 5.72 -21.28
CA ARG A 500 6.90 4.81 -20.16
C ARG A 500 6.90 5.50 -18.81
N LYS A 501 7.92 6.33 -18.56
CA LYS A 501 7.98 7.15 -17.34
C LYS A 501 6.83 8.15 -17.24
N ALA A 502 6.42 8.74 -18.37
CA ALA A 502 5.28 9.63 -18.41
C ALA A 502 3.98 8.88 -18.09
N LEU A 503 3.77 7.69 -18.65
CA LEU A 503 2.62 6.83 -18.32
C LEU A 503 2.57 6.49 -16.82
N ASP A 504 3.69 6.11 -16.21
CA ASP A 504 3.75 5.80 -14.77
C ASP A 504 3.35 7.02 -13.90
N ILE A 505 3.74 8.24 -14.31
CA ILE A 505 3.34 9.49 -13.64
C ILE A 505 1.83 9.71 -13.75
N LEU A 506 1.24 9.47 -14.92
CA LEU A 506 -0.21 9.59 -15.13
C LEU A 506 -0.98 8.54 -14.32
N GLU A 507 -0.52 7.28 -14.30
CA GLU A 507 -1.11 6.21 -13.49
C GLU A 507 -1.09 6.56 -11.99
N ASN A 508 0.03 7.07 -11.48
CA ASN A 508 0.12 7.50 -10.09
C ASN A 508 -0.80 8.70 -9.79
N THR A 509 -0.90 9.67 -10.72
CA THR A 509 -1.81 10.82 -10.60
C THR A 509 -3.27 10.36 -10.54
N ALA A 510 -3.62 9.34 -11.33
CA ALA A 510 -4.94 8.71 -11.27
C ALA A 510 -5.19 8.02 -9.93
N LEU A 511 -4.23 7.22 -9.43
CA LEU A 511 -4.34 6.55 -8.12
C LEU A 511 -4.53 7.54 -6.96
N MET A 512 -3.85 8.68 -7.00
CA MET A 512 -4.00 9.75 -6.00
C MET A 512 -5.34 10.50 -6.13
N GLY A 513 -6.15 10.23 -7.15
CA GLY A 513 -7.43 10.92 -7.41
C GLY A 513 -7.26 12.34 -7.93
N GLN A 514 -6.07 12.68 -8.46
CA GLN A 514 -5.74 14.02 -8.97
C GLN A 514 -5.96 14.16 -10.48
N ALA A 515 -6.44 13.09 -11.12
CA ALA A 515 -6.66 13.00 -12.56
C ALA A 515 -8.01 13.59 -13.04
N GLY A 516 -8.60 14.56 -12.32
CA GLY A 516 -9.93 15.04 -12.69
C GLY A 516 -10.23 16.47 -12.25
N GLN A 517 -10.79 17.22 -13.21
CA GLN A 517 -11.78 18.25 -12.91
C GLN A 517 -13.13 17.58 -12.63
N PRO A 518 -13.96 18.12 -11.71
CA PRO A 518 -15.29 17.58 -11.43
C PRO A 518 -16.18 17.61 -12.69
N GLN A 519 -16.97 16.55 -12.90
CA GLN A 519 -18.15 16.63 -13.78
C GLN A 519 -18.99 17.85 -13.37
N PRO A 520 -19.55 18.63 -14.31
CA PRO A 520 -20.53 19.64 -13.96
C PRO A 520 -21.66 18.95 -13.19
N SER A 521 -22.04 19.51 -12.04
CA SER A 521 -23.11 18.97 -11.20
C SER A 521 -24.34 18.67 -12.06
N PRO A 522 -25.00 17.51 -11.87
CA PRO A 522 -26.25 17.24 -12.57
C PRO A 522 -27.22 18.39 -12.28
N ILE A 523 -27.82 18.93 -13.35
CA ILE A 523 -28.87 19.94 -13.23
C ILE A 523 -29.98 19.31 -12.40
N VAL A 524 -30.15 19.77 -11.16
CA VAL A 524 -31.29 19.39 -10.34
C VAL A 524 -32.51 20.00 -11.00
N VAL A 525 -33.24 19.19 -11.77
CA VAL A 525 -34.60 19.53 -12.16
C VAL A 525 -35.43 19.45 -10.89
N THR A 526 -35.60 20.59 -10.22
CA THR A 526 -36.57 20.70 -9.13
C THR A 526 -37.94 20.42 -9.71
N THR A 527 -38.48 19.24 -9.42
CA THR A 527 -39.88 18.95 -9.70
C THR A 527 -40.70 19.92 -8.85
N PRO A 528 -41.56 20.78 -9.41
CA PRO A 528 -42.32 21.72 -8.61
C PRO A 528 -43.25 20.93 -7.68
N VAL A 529 -43.16 21.20 -6.39
CA VAL A 529 -44.09 20.68 -5.39
C VAL A 529 -45.47 21.24 -5.73
N LEU A 530 -46.37 20.36 -6.19
CA LEU A 530 -47.79 20.68 -6.31
C LEU A 530 -48.34 20.99 -4.91
N PRO A 531 -49.04 22.12 -4.71
CA PRO A 531 -49.65 22.43 -3.42
C PRO A 531 -50.71 21.38 -3.05
N PRO A 532 -50.95 21.15 -1.75
CA PRO A 532 -51.90 20.14 -1.30
C PRO A 532 -53.31 20.48 -1.81
N VAL A 533 -53.92 19.52 -2.49
CA VAL A 533 -55.33 19.58 -2.92
C VAL A 533 -56.19 19.67 -1.66
N ALA A 534 -56.86 20.80 -1.48
CA ALA A 534 -57.88 20.97 -0.46
C ALA A 534 -59.01 19.97 -0.73
N THR A 535 -59.19 19.02 0.18
CA THR A 535 -60.34 18.12 0.17
C THR A 535 -61.55 18.94 0.60
N SER A 536 -62.38 19.33 -0.36
CA SER A 536 -63.69 19.90 -0.06
C SER A 536 -64.60 18.79 0.48
N THR A 537 -64.89 18.86 1.77
CA THR A 537 -66.00 18.15 2.39
C THR A 537 -67.30 18.61 1.74
N GLN A 538 -67.86 17.80 0.84
CA GLN A 538 -69.24 17.99 0.40
C GLN A 538 -70.17 17.68 1.57
N SER A 539 -70.89 18.70 2.01
CA SER A 539 -72.00 18.58 2.95
C SER A 539 -73.14 17.82 2.27
N GLU A 540 -73.42 16.63 2.79
CA GLU A 540 -74.59 15.81 2.43
C GLU A 540 -75.86 16.54 2.93
N ALA A 541 -76.77 16.86 2.02
CA ALA A 541 -78.09 17.42 2.34
C ALA A 541 -79.08 16.28 2.67
N PRO A 542 -80.05 16.48 3.58
CA PRO A 542 -80.91 15.39 4.04
C PRO A 542 -81.97 15.04 3.00
N VAL A 543 -82.12 13.73 2.77
CA VAL A 543 -83.14 13.10 1.94
C VAL A 543 -84.52 13.25 2.59
N ALA A 544 -85.48 13.83 1.88
CA ALA A 544 -86.89 13.86 2.28
C ALA A 544 -87.57 12.53 1.93
N VAL A 545 -88.19 11.91 2.93
CA VAL A 545 -89.05 10.72 2.81
C VAL A 545 -90.49 11.18 2.54
N PRO A 546 -91.20 10.65 1.52
CA PRO A 546 -92.64 10.83 1.42
C PRO A 546 -93.37 9.64 2.07
N ALA A 547 -94.49 9.93 2.73
CA ALA A 547 -95.48 8.94 3.13
C ALA A 547 -96.86 9.60 3.23
N PRO A 548 -97.96 8.84 3.14
CA PRO A 548 -98.34 7.86 2.12
C PRO A 548 -99.24 8.45 1.02
#